data_AF-A0A101GRN0-F1
#
_entry.id   AF-A0A101GRN0-F1
#
_cell.length_a   1.000
_cell.length_b   1.000
_cell.length_c   1.000
_cell.angle_alpha   90.00
_cell.angle_beta   90.00
_cell.angle_gamma   90.00
#
_symmetry.space_group_name_H-M   'P 1'
#
loop_
_entity.id
_entity.type
_entity.pdbx_description
1 polymer ?
#
loop_
_entity_poly.entity_id
_entity_poly.type
_entity_poly.pdbx_seq_one_letter_code
_entity_poly.pdbx_strand_id
1 'polypeptide(L)'
;MTEIACDIYPAVFTVDENVRFLREIRRVADECGTHIILFDADRLAGRDHVDAALRHAWRSWAGGEPIANSIEMEALLYAAGTRQCQVAASFGIHPGENHSYIA
;
A
#
# COMPACT_ATOMS: atom_id res chain seq x y z
N MET A 1 15.13 -12.35 -10.99
CA MET A 1 13.99 -11.51 -10.57
C MET A 1 14.40 -10.07 -10.82
N THR A 2 13.76 -9.42 -11.77
CA THR A 2 13.99 -7.99 -12.05
C THR A 2 13.58 -7.22 -10.79
N GLU A 3 14.50 -6.44 -10.24
CA GLU A 3 14.21 -5.54 -9.13
C GLU A 3 13.15 -4.53 -9.61
N ILE A 4 12.03 -4.45 -8.89
CA ILE A 4 10.97 -3.51 -9.23
C ILE A 4 11.44 -2.14 -8.76
N ALA A 5 11.50 -1.20 -9.68
CA ALA A 5 11.75 0.19 -9.35
C ALA A 5 10.56 0.69 -8.52
N CYS A 6 10.77 0.85 -7.23
CA CYS A 6 9.81 1.36 -6.27
C CYS A 6 10.59 2.24 -5.31
N ASP A 7 10.22 3.51 -5.24
CA ASP A 7 10.71 4.39 -4.20
C ASP A 7 9.81 4.25 -2.98
N ILE A 8 10.36 4.45 -1.78
CA ILE A 8 9.58 4.44 -0.54
C ILE A 8 9.94 5.70 0.24
N TYR A 9 8.95 6.56 0.46
CA TYR A 9 9.11 7.84 1.13
C TYR A 9 8.30 7.88 2.44
N PRO A 10 8.89 8.32 3.57
CA PRO A 10 8.10 8.62 4.75
C PRO A 10 7.30 9.92 4.54
N ALA A 11 6.07 9.95 5.05
CA ALA A 11 5.19 11.11 4.98
C ALA A 11 4.33 11.22 6.23
N VAL A 12 3.88 12.45 6.53
CA VAL A 12 2.88 12.73 7.55
C VAL A 12 1.78 13.58 6.90
N PHE A 13 0.53 13.14 7.05
CA PHE A 13 -0.63 13.85 6.48
C PHE A 13 -1.89 13.59 7.30
N THR A 14 -2.90 14.42 7.10
CA THR A 14 -4.21 14.27 7.75
C THR A 14 -5.26 13.86 6.73
N VAL A 15 -6.10 12.89 7.08
CA VAL A 15 -7.22 12.41 6.26
C VAL A 15 -8.53 12.71 6.97
N ASP A 16 -9.41 13.48 6.33
CA ASP A 16 -10.77 13.72 6.85
C ASP A 16 -11.72 12.57 6.50
N GLU A 17 -11.73 12.18 5.22
CA GLU A 17 -12.60 11.12 4.69
C GLU A 17 -11.80 10.21 3.75
N ASN A 18 -11.61 8.96 4.16
CA ASN A 18 -10.79 7.98 3.43
C ASN A 18 -11.22 7.80 1.97
N VAL A 19 -12.52 7.70 1.70
CA VAL A 19 -13.04 7.45 0.34
C VAL A 19 -12.71 8.60 -0.59
N ARG A 20 -12.89 9.84 -0.13
CA ARG A 20 -12.56 11.03 -0.91
C ARG A 20 -11.06 11.11 -1.16
N PHE A 21 -10.26 10.94 -0.10
CA PHE A 21 -8.81 11.00 -0.18
C PHE A 21 -8.24 9.94 -1.13
N LEU A 22 -8.65 8.68 -1.01
CA LEU A 22 -8.20 7.60 -1.90
C LEU A 22 -8.61 7.83 -3.35
N ARG A 23 -9.74 8.49 -3.60
CA ARG A 23 -10.15 8.87 -4.96
C ARG A 23 -9.20 9.90 -5.57
N GLU A 24 -8.73 10.86 -4.78
CA GLU A 24 -7.75 11.85 -5.22
C GLU A 24 -6.39 11.20 -5.50
N ILE A 25 -5.91 10.32 -4.60
CA ILE A 25 -4.69 9.54 -4.81
C ILE A 25 -4.77 8.69 -6.07
N ARG A 26 -5.89 7.98 -6.28
CA ARG A 26 -6.08 7.17 -7.48
C ARG A 26 -6.05 8.01 -8.75
N ARG A 27 -6.66 9.20 -8.74
CA ARG A 27 -6.58 10.11 -9.88
C ARG A 27 -5.13 10.50 -10.21
N VAL A 28 -4.33 10.82 -9.19
CA VAL A 28 -2.90 11.14 -9.38
C VAL A 28 -2.12 9.94 -9.91
N ALA A 29 -2.37 8.76 -9.36
CA ALA A 29 -1.75 7.51 -9.81
C ALA A 29 -2.07 7.23 -11.29
N ASP A 30 -3.34 7.36 -11.68
CA ASP A 30 -3.82 7.19 -13.06
C ASP A 30 -3.20 8.25 -14.01
N GLU A 31 -3.16 9.51 -13.62
CA GLU A 31 -2.53 10.61 -14.39
C GLU A 31 -1.03 10.39 -14.61
N CYS A 32 -0.35 9.81 -13.64
CA CYS A 32 1.09 9.50 -13.70
C CYS A 32 1.40 8.11 -14.28
N GLY A 33 0.39 7.27 -14.54
CA GLY A 33 0.59 5.89 -14.98
C GLY A 33 1.38 5.03 -13.99
N THR A 34 1.19 5.27 -12.68
CA THR A 34 1.91 4.59 -11.59
C THR A 34 0.95 3.99 -10.58
N HIS A 35 1.48 3.21 -9.63
CA HIS A 35 0.77 2.81 -8.42
C HIS A 35 1.22 3.70 -7.27
N ILE A 36 0.32 3.99 -6.35
CA ILE A 36 0.62 4.70 -5.09
C ILE A 36 -0.01 3.88 -3.97
N ILE A 37 0.82 3.43 -3.04
CA ILE A 37 0.42 2.63 -1.89
C ILE A 37 0.80 3.39 -0.63
N LEU A 38 -0.18 3.56 0.25
CA LEU A 38 -0.01 4.23 1.52
C LEU A 38 -0.08 3.19 2.62
N PHE A 39 1.03 2.99 3.33
CA PHE A 39 1.08 2.08 4.46
C PHE A 39 1.11 2.85 5.77
N ASP A 40 0.31 2.46 6.75
CA ASP A 40 0.35 2.96 8.12
C ASP A 40 1.69 2.58 8.76
N ALA A 41 2.57 3.55 8.95
CA ALA A 41 3.89 3.34 9.53
C ALA A 41 3.81 2.89 11.00
N ASP A 42 2.75 3.26 11.72
CA ASP A 42 2.53 2.88 13.12
C ASP A 42 2.12 1.41 13.27
N ARG A 43 1.82 0.73 12.15
CA ARG A 43 1.52 -0.71 12.08
C ARG A 43 2.63 -1.53 11.45
N LEU A 44 3.73 -0.91 11.05
CA LEU A 44 4.83 -1.55 10.36
C LEU A 44 6.07 -1.69 11.25
N ALA A 45 6.98 -2.57 10.82
CA ALA A 45 8.26 -2.81 11.50
C ALA A 45 9.39 -2.01 10.82
N GLY A 46 9.04 -0.85 10.24
CA GLY A 46 9.95 0.00 9.46
C GLY A 46 9.93 -0.28 7.95
N ARG A 47 10.81 0.43 7.22
CA ARG A 47 10.89 0.42 5.75
C ARG A 47 11.10 -0.98 5.17
N ASP A 48 11.93 -1.82 5.80
CA ASP A 48 12.20 -3.18 5.32
C ASP A 48 10.92 -4.06 5.32
N HIS A 49 9.97 -3.77 6.21
CA HIS A 49 8.66 -4.44 6.22
C HIS A 49 7.87 -4.09 4.94
N VAL A 50 7.90 -2.82 4.53
CA VAL A 50 7.27 -2.36 3.28
C VAL A 50 7.91 -3.02 2.07
N ASP A 51 9.25 -3.01 2.00
CA ASP A 51 9.99 -3.67 0.92
C ASP A 51 9.63 -5.16 0.78
N ALA A 52 9.57 -5.87 1.91
CA ALA A 52 9.20 -7.29 1.92
C ALA A 52 7.75 -7.50 1.43
N ALA A 53 6.81 -6.67 1.89
CA ALA A 53 5.41 -6.74 1.49
C ALA A 53 5.25 -6.50 -0.02
N LEU A 54 5.89 -5.47 -0.57
CA LEU A 54 5.88 -5.15 -2.00
C LEU A 54 6.47 -6.29 -2.84
N ARG A 55 7.62 -6.84 -2.44
CA ARG A 55 8.25 -7.98 -3.14
C ARG A 55 7.32 -9.18 -3.20
N HIS A 56 6.62 -9.48 -2.10
CA HIS A 56 5.69 -10.59 -2.06
C HIS A 56 4.43 -10.32 -2.89
N ALA A 57 3.87 -9.11 -2.81
CA ALA A 57 2.70 -8.71 -3.59
C ALA A 57 2.97 -8.80 -5.08
N TRP A 58 4.08 -8.25 -5.56
CA TRP A 58 4.44 -8.30 -6.97
C TRP A 58 4.72 -9.73 -7.45
N ARG A 59 5.34 -10.57 -6.63
CA ARG A 59 5.52 -11.98 -6.95
C ARG A 59 4.17 -12.71 -7.07
N SER A 60 3.23 -12.42 -6.17
CA SER A 60 1.85 -12.95 -6.20
C SER A 60 1.16 -12.54 -7.51
N TRP A 61 1.22 -11.24 -7.81
CA TRP A 61 0.59 -10.62 -8.97
C TRP A 61 1.14 -11.14 -10.29
N ALA A 62 2.46 -11.16 -10.44
CA ALA A 62 3.14 -11.70 -11.62
C ALA A 62 2.95 -13.21 -11.77
N GLY A 63 2.69 -13.92 -10.67
CA GLY A 63 2.38 -15.34 -10.66
C GLY A 63 0.96 -15.68 -11.12
N GLY A 64 0.08 -14.68 -11.28
CA GLY A 64 -1.29 -14.86 -11.78
C GLY A 64 -2.30 -15.39 -10.76
N GLU A 65 -1.92 -15.47 -9.47
CA GLU A 65 -2.79 -15.92 -8.38
C GLU A 65 -2.84 -14.87 -7.24
N PRO A 66 -3.20 -13.60 -7.51
CA PRO A 66 -3.35 -12.60 -6.46
C PRO A 66 -4.63 -12.88 -5.63
N ILE A 67 -4.59 -12.53 -4.35
CA ILE A 67 -5.77 -12.62 -3.47
C ILE A 67 -6.67 -11.40 -3.70
N ALA A 68 -6.07 -10.23 -3.88
CA ALA A 68 -6.77 -8.97 -4.07
C ALA A 68 -7.00 -8.63 -5.54
N ASN A 69 -7.96 -7.73 -5.76
CA ASN A 69 -8.29 -7.18 -7.08
C ASN A 69 -7.40 -6.01 -7.50
N SER A 70 -6.41 -5.63 -6.69
CA SER A 70 -5.45 -4.56 -7.01
C SER A 70 -4.10 -4.83 -6.33
N ILE A 71 -3.01 -4.35 -6.93
CA ILE A 71 -1.65 -4.54 -6.37
C ILE A 71 -1.47 -3.80 -5.05
N GLU A 72 -2.14 -2.66 -4.88
CA GLU A 72 -2.13 -1.87 -3.65
C GLU A 72 -2.72 -2.66 -2.49
N MET A 73 -3.88 -3.27 -2.71
CA MET A 73 -4.53 -4.11 -1.71
C MET A 73 -3.76 -5.42 -1.48
N GLU A 74 -3.16 -6.01 -2.51
CA GLU A 74 -2.29 -7.18 -2.37
C GLU A 74 -1.08 -6.87 -1.47
N ALA A 75 -0.47 -5.69 -1.64
CA ALA A 75 0.63 -5.24 -0.81
C ALA A 75 0.23 -5.05 0.67
N LEU A 76 -0.95 -4.49 0.92
CA LEU A 76 -1.50 -4.39 2.27
C LEU A 76 -1.78 -5.77 2.90
N LEU A 77 -2.21 -6.77 2.11
CA LEU A 77 -2.40 -8.15 2.60
C LEU A 77 -1.07 -8.75 3.08
N TYR A 78 0.01 -8.55 2.32
CA TYR A 78 1.33 -9.02 2.73
C TYR A 78 1.90 -8.25 3.93
N ALA A 79 1.72 -6.93 3.98
CA ALA A 79 2.11 -6.13 5.15
C ALA A 79 1.36 -6.53 6.42
N ALA A 80 0.07 -6.87 6.29
CA ALA A 80 -0.75 -7.32 7.40
C ALA A 80 -0.57 -8.82 7.74
N GLY A 81 0.16 -9.58 6.92
CA GLY A 81 0.32 -11.02 7.10
C GLY A 81 -0.99 -11.80 7.06
N THR A 82 -1.99 -11.33 6.30
CA THR A 82 -3.36 -11.86 6.28
C THR A 82 -3.90 -12.04 4.87
N ARG A 83 -4.93 -12.86 4.72
CA ARG A 83 -5.71 -12.99 3.47
C ARG A 83 -7.04 -12.21 3.50
N GLN A 84 -7.34 -11.53 4.59
CA GLN A 84 -8.61 -10.81 4.76
C GLN A 84 -8.43 -9.32 4.42
N CYS A 85 -9.06 -8.86 3.32
CA CYS A 85 -8.93 -7.47 2.88
C CYS A 85 -9.39 -6.46 3.94
N GLN A 86 -10.43 -6.78 4.72
CA GLN A 86 -10.91 -5.91 5.79
C GLN A 86 -9.86 -5.68 6.89
N VAL A 87 -9.08 -6.71 7.22
CA VAL A 87 -8.00 -6.60 8.20
C VAL A 87 -6.82 -5.82 7.61
N ALA A 88 -6.44 -6.16 6.37
CA ALA A 88 -5.33 -5.50 5.69
C ALA A 88 -5.57 -4.02 5.40
N ALA A 89 -6.83 -3.60 5.19
CA ALA A 89 -7.17 -2.18 5.04
C ALA A 89 -6.76 -1.34 6.27
N SER A 90 -6.67 -1.95 7.46
CA SER A 90 -6.18 -1.25 8.65
C SER A 90 -4.70 -0.89 8.59
N PHE A 91 -3.91 -1.53 7.71
CA PHE A 91 -2.51 -1.19 7.45
C PHE A 91 -2.36 -0.09 6.38
N GLY A 92 -3.48 0.47 5.89
CA GLY A 92 -3.51 1.55 4.91
C GLY A 92 -3.62 2.93 5.57
N ILE A 93 -4.63 3.70 5.18
CA ILE A 93 -4.92 5.00 5.80
C ILE A 93 -6.09 4.93 6.77
N HIS A 94 -6.16 5.89 7.70
CA HIS A 94 -7.28 6.08 8.59
C HIS A 94 -7.65 7.57 8.75
N PRO A 95 -8.85 7.91 9.24
CA PRO A 95 -9.17 9.30 9.56
C PRO A 95 -8.22 9.86 10.64
N GLY A 96 -7.88 11.14 10.52
CA GLY A 96 -6.92 11.81 11.41
C GLY A 96 -5.50 11.84 10.85
N GLU A 97 -4.53 12.04 11.74
CA GLU A 97 -3.11 12.10 11.39
C GLU A 97 -2.57 10.70 11.07
N ASN A 98 -1.88 10.56 9.94
CA ASN A 98 -1.26 9.32 9.49
C ASN A 98 0.26 9.55 9.38
N HIS A 99 1.04 8.72 10.07
CA HIS A 99 2.43 8.47 9.70
C HIS A 99 2.45 7.37 8.66
N SER A 100 3.03 7.61 7.49
CA SER A 100 2.92 6.68 6.38
C SER A 100 4.22 6.46 5.64
N TYR A 101 4.40 5.25 5.12
CA TYR A 101 5.29 5.00 4.00
C TYR A 101 4.47 5.06 2.71
N ILE A 102 4.87 5.96 1.81
CA ILE A 102 4.33 6.09 0.46
C ILE A 102 5.26 5.33 -0.48
N ALA A 103 4.71 4.31 -1.14
CA ALA A 103 5.41 3.48 -2.12
C ALA A 103 4.76 3.59 -3.51
#